data_AF-K1XI34-F1
#
_entry.id   AF-K1XI34-F1
#
_cell.length_a   1.000
_cell.length_b   1.000
_cell.length_c   1.000
_cell.angle_alpha   90.00
_cell.angle_beta   90.00
_cell.angle_gamma   90.00
#
_symmetry.space_group_name_H-M   'P 1'
#
loop_
_entity.id
_entity.type
_entity.pdbx_description
1 polymer ?
#
loop_
_entity_poly.entity_id
_entity_poly.type
_entity_poly.pdbx_seq_one_letter_code
_entity_poly.pdbx_strand_id
1 'polypeptide(L)'
;MNPNLWLIIVWIIIWVLIWYLIAKLYFMFKIKGQRSDAVMRSRSVVLGHVHEKIAPLLPNFPYSYKDLVFLWKGVDYLVLDGLSRGNLTKIIFLEIKSGSSTLNKNEQMVRDCINQKRVSYEIRKN
;
A
#
# COMPACT_ATOMS: atom_id res chain seq x y z
N MET A 1 -64.94 -7.00 -19.16
CA MET A 1 -63.61 -6.37 -18.94
C MET A 1 -63.01 -6.10 -20.31
N ASN A 2 -62.58 -4.88 -20.63
CA ASN A 2 -62.09 -4.56 -21.98
C ASN A 2 -60.81 -5.37 -22.29
N PRO A 3 -60.77 -6.18 -23.37
CA PRO A 3 -59.63 -7.04 -23.70
C PRO A 3 -58.32 -6.25 -23.86
N ASN A 4 -58.43 -4.98 -24.24
CA ASN A 4 -57.29 -4.07 -24.38
C ASN A 4 -56.60 -3.72 -23.04
N LEU A 5 -57.33 -3.75 -21.92
CA LEU A 5 -56.78 -3.43 -20.60
C LEU A 5 -55.79 -4.51 -20.12
N TRP A 6 -56.08 -5.78 -20.44
CA TRP A 6 -55.23 -6.90 -20.06
C TRP A 6 -53.90 -6.88 -20.81
N LEU A 7 -53.93 -6.52 -22.10
CA LEU A 7 -52.72 -6.36 -22.91
C LEU A 7 -51.79 -5.27 -22.35
N ILE A 8 -52.34 -4.13 -21.92
CA ILE A 8 -51.56 -3.04 -21.32
C ILE A 8 -50.87 -3.50 -20.03
N ILE A 9 -51.57 -4.26 -19.19
CA ILE A 9 -51.00 -4.80 -17.94
C ILE A 9 -49.85 -5.77 -18.25
N VAL A 10 -50.03 -6.66 -19.25
CA VAL A 10 -48.98 -7.60 -19.67
C VAL A 10 -47.73 -6.86 -20.17
N TRP A 11 -47.89 -5.79 -20.97
CA TRP A 11 -46.76 -4.99 -21.45
C TRP A 11 -46.01 -4.27 -20.34
N ILE A 12 -46.72 -3.74 -19.34
CA ILE A 12 -46.09 -3.09 -18.17
C ILE A 12 -45.26 -4.11 -17.38
N ILE A 13 -45.80 -5.31 -17.17
CA ILE A 13 -45.08 -6.39 -16.47
C ILE A 13 -43.82 -6.79 -17.24
N ILE A 14 -43.93 -6.96 -18.56
CA ILE A 14 -42.77 -7.28 -19.42
C ILE A 14 -41.71 -6.18 -19.32
N TRP A 15 -42.10 -4.92 -19.38
CA TRP A 15 -41.17 -3.79 -19.33
C TRP A 15 -40.44 -3.70 -17.98
N VAL A 16 -41.15 -3.91 -16.87
CA VAL A 16 -40.56 -3.94 -15.52
C VAL A 16 -39.58 -5.11 -15.38
N LEU A 17 -39.92 -6.29 -15.91
CA LEU A 17 -39.04 -7.46 -15.88
C LEU A 17 -37.76 -7.23 -16.70
N ILE A 18 -37.89 -6.66 -17.89
CA ILE A 18 -36.75 -6.30 -18.74
C ILE A 18 -35.84 -5.29 -18.03
N TRP A 19 -36.43 -4.24 -17.45
CA TRP A 19 -35.68 -3.24 -16.69
C TRP A 19 -34.92 -3.85 -15.51
N TYR A 20 -35.57 -4.74 -14.76
CA TYR A 20 -34.95 -5.46 -13.64
C TYR A 20 -33.75 -6.31 -14.09
N LEU A 21 -33.89 -7.04 -15.21
CA LEU A 21 -32.81 -7.87 -15.75
C LEU A 21 -31.60 -7.03 -16.19
N ILE A 22 -31.84 -5.90 -16.88
CA ILE A 22 -30.78 -4.98 -17.33
C ILE A 22 -30.06 -4.37 -16.13
N ALA A 23 -30.80 -3.88 -15.12
CA ALA A 23 -30.22 -3.30 -13.92
C ALA A 23 -29.38 -4.32 -13.14
N LYS A 24 -29.87 -5.57 -13.03
CA LYS A 24 -29.14 -6.68 -12.38
C LYS A 24 -27.86 -7.02 -13.13
N LEU A 25 -27.89 -7.04 -14.46
CA LEU A 25 -26.70 -7.29 -15.28
C LEU A 25 -25.65 -6.18 -15.08
N TYR A 26 -26.06 -4.92 -15.20
CA TYR A 26 -25.20 -3.76 -15.01
C TYR A 26 -24.53 -3.76 -13.62
N PHE A 27 -25.30 -4.05 -12.56
CA PHE A 27 -24.80 -4.12 -11.19
C PHE A 27 -23.80 -5.26 -10.99
N MET A 28 -24.06 -6.45 -11.56
CA MET A 28 -23.11 -7.58 -11.49
C MET A 28 -21.78 -7.28 -12.18
N PHE A 29 -21.80 -6.64 -13.36
CA PHE A 29 -20.59 -6.24 -14.07
C PHE A 29 -19.78 -5.19 -13.29
N LYS A 30 -20.45 -4.21 -12.69
CA LYS A 30 -19.80 -3.18 -11.86
C LYS A 30 -19.13 -3.75 -10.61
N ILE A 31 -19.77 -4.71 -9.93
CA ILE A 31 -19.20 -5.35 -8.73
C ILE A 31 -17.99 -6.23 -9.05
N LYS A 32 -18.02 -6.97 -10.17
CA LYS A 32 -16.90 -7.83 -10.56
C LYS A 32 -15.61 -7.05 -10.81
N GLY A 33 -15.70 -5.88 -11.45
CA GLY A 33 -14.54 -5.00 -11.67
C GLY A 33 -13.93 -4.48 -10.36
N GLN A 34 -14.77 -3.99 -9.44
CA GLN A 34 -14.30 -3.42 -8.18
C GLN A 34 -13.66 -4.44 -7.22
N ARG A 35 -14.13 -5.69 -7.22
CA ARG A 35 -13.54 -6.76 -6.40
C ARG A 35 -12.14 -7.16 -6.86
N SER A 36 -11.94 -7.24 -8.18
CA SER A 36 -10.62 -7.54 -8.74
C SER A 36 -9.62 -6.45 -8.39
N ASP A 37 -9.99 -5.18 -8.58
CA ASP A 37 -9.11 -4.05 -8.30
C ASP A 37 -8.78 -3.87 -6.82
N ALA A 38 -9.73 -4.17 -5.93
CA ALA A 38 -9.51 -4.13 -4.48
C ALA A 38 -8.54 -5.25 -4.03
N VAL A 39 -8.67 -6.45 -4.59
CA VAL A 39 -7.79 -7.59 -4.30
C VAL A 39 -6.40 -7.40 -4.88
N MET A 40 -6.27 -6.83 -6.08
CA MET A 40 -4.97 -6.53 -6.68
C MET A 40 -4.23 -5.46 -5.90
N ARG A 41 -4.92 -4.37 -5.51
CA ARG A 41 -4.32 -3.32 -4.68
C ARG A 41 -3.90 -3.83 -3.31
N SER A 42 -4.73 -4.64 -2.66
CA SER A 42 -4.38 -5.19 -1.34
C SER A 42 -3.18 -6.14 -1.43
N ARG A 43 -3.10 -6.98 -2.48
CA ARG A 43 -1.92 -7.84 -2.71
C ARG A 43 -0.64 -7.04 -2.94
N SER A 44 -0.66 -5.99 -3.76
CA SER A 44 0.53 -5.17 -4.00
C SER A 44 1.01 -4.47 -2.72
N VAL A 45 0.10 -3.97 -1.88
CA VAL A 45 0.43 -3.37 -0.58
C VAL A 45 1.04 -4.41 0.37
N VAL A 46 0.44 -5.60 0.45
CA VAL A 46 0.95 -6.69 1.30
C VAL A 46 2.33 -7.15 0.83
N LEU A 47 2.55 -7.30 -0.48
CA LEU A 47 3.87 -7.66 -1.01
C LEU A 47 4.92 -6.56 -0.76
N GLY A 48 4.54 -5.28 -0.83
CA GLY A 48 5.43 -4.17 -0.48
C GLY A 48 5.92 -4.28 0.97
N HIS A 49 5.00 -4.48 1.91
CA HIS A 49 5.34 -4.65 3.33
C HIS A 49 6.15 -5.91 3.64
N VAL A 50 5.93 -7.00 2.89
CA VAL A 50 6.78 -8.19 3.01
C VAL A 50 8.17 -7.89 2.46
N HIS A 51 8.26 -7.25 1.29
CA HIS A 51 9.52 -6.88 0.65
C HIS A 51 10.39 -6.00 1.57
N GLU A 52 9.79 -4.99 2.19
CA GLU A 52 10.44 -4.11 3.18
C GLU A 52 11.12 -4.93 4.29
N LYS A 53 10.46 -5.99 4.77
CA LYS A 53 10.99 -6.84 5.86
C LYS A 53 12.01 -7.88 5.41
N ILE A 54 11.90 -8.39 4.18
CA ILE A 54 12.81 -9.42 3.65
C ILE A 54 14.03 -8.84 2.93
N ALA A 55 13.99 -7.57 2.54
CA ALA A 55 15.06 -6.92 1.78
C ALA A 55 16.45 -7.07 2.44
N PRO A 56 16.61 -6.95 3.78
CA PRO A 56 17.87 -7.23 4.45
C PRO A 56 18.42 -8.65 4.32
N LEU A 57 17.58 -9.61 3.93
CA LEU A 57 17.93 -11.02 3.76
C LEU A 57 18.23 -11.38 2.30
N LEU A 58 18.04 -10.44 1.36
CA LEU A 58 18.29 -10.67 -0.05
C LEU A 58 19.79 -10.69 -0.37
N PRO A 59 20.22 -11.49 -1.36
CA PRO A 59 21.58 -11.43 -1.87
C PRO A 59 21.92 -10.00 -2.31
N ASN A 60 23.12 -9.53 -1.97
CA ASN A 60 23.64 -8.19 -2.28
C ASN A 60 23.00 -7.02 -1.52
N PHE A 61 22.29 -7.25 -0.41
CA PHE A 61 21.92 -6.13 0.47
C PHE A 61 23.22 -5.47 1.00
N PRO A 62 23.38 -4.14 0.86
CA PRO A 62 24.68 -3.49 1.02
C PRO A 62 25.13 -3.36 2.48
N TYR A 63 24.27 -3.68 3.44
CA TYR A 63 24.55 -3.51 4.87
C TYR A 63 24.48 -4.84 5.61
N SER A 64 25.27 -4.96 6.68
CA SER A 64 25.18 -6.09 7.60
C SER A 64 23.83 -6.07 8.32
N TYR A 65 23.12 -7.20 8.32
CA TYR A 65 21.88 -7.34 9.09
C TYR A 65 22.03 -7.09 10.60
N LYS A 66 23.25 -7.27 11.14
CA LYS A 66 23.58 -7.01 12.56
C LYS A 66 23.63 -5.51 12.89
N ASP A 67 23.80 -4.67 11.87
CA ASP A 67 23.91 -3.21 11.99
C ASP A 67 22.56 -2.51 11.71
N LEU A 68 21.51 -3.27 11.43
CA LEU A 68 20.17 -2.75 11.12
C LEU A 68 19.29 -2.67 12.36
N VAL A 69 18.71 -1.50 12.61
CA VAL A 69 17.67 -1.30 13.61
C VAL A 69 16.39 -0.96 12.87
N PHE A 70 15.38 -1.82 12.99
CA PHE A 70 14.09 -1.59 12.35
C PHE A 70 13.34 -0.42 12.99
N LEU A 71 12.80 0.46 12.14
CA LEU A 71 11.99 1.63 12.47
C LEU A 71 10.63 1.51 11.76
N TRP A 72 9.58 2.12 12.34
CA TRP A 72 8.18 1.85 11.93
C TRP A 72 7.48 3.01 11.21
N LYS A 73 7.98 4.26 11.32
CA LYS A 73 7.25 5.46 10.86
C LYS A 73 8.16 6.41 10.09
N GLY A 74 7.99 6.44 8.77
CA GLY A 74 8.65 7.39 7.86
C GLY A 74 10.10 7.06 7.49
N VAL A 75 10.65 6.01 8.10
CA VAL A 75 11.93 5.36 7.79
C VAL A 75 11.79 3.89 8.21
N ASP A 76 12.22 2.95 7.35
CA ASP A 76 12.17 1.51 7.63
C ASP A 76 13.33 1.02 8.53
N TYR A 77 14.54 1.54 8.34
CA TYR A 77 15.71 1.12 9.11
C TYR A 77 16.64 2.28 9.47
N LEU A 78 17.25 2.20 10.64
CA LEU A 78 18.49 2.88 10.97
C LEU A 78 19.66 1.91 10.77
N VAL A 79 20.58 2.24 9.87
CA VAL A 79 21.81 1.49 9.67
C VAL A 79 22.92 2.11 10.49
N LEU A 80 23.50 1.34 11.40
CA LEU A 80 24.66 1.70 12.22
C LEU A 80 25.89 1.00 11.63
N ASP A 81 26.27 1.38 10.41
CA ASP A 81 27.25 0.65 9.59
C ASP A 81 28.60 0.50 10.31
N GLY A 82 28.97 -0.75 10.59
CA GLY A 82 30.21 -1.10 11.28
C GLY A 82 30.12 -1.16 12.79
N LEU A 83 28.96 -0.87 13.39
CA LEU A 83 28.76 -0.95 14.83
C LEU A 83 29.00 -2.36 15.38
N SER A 84 28.47 -3.41 14.72
CA SER A 84 28.70 -4.81 15.12
C SER A 84 30.16 -5.25 15.05
N ARG A 85 31.02 -4.49 14.35
CA ARG A 85 32.47 -4.71 14.26
C ARG A 85 33.26 -3.77 15.16
N GLY A 86 32.60 -2.94 15.97
CA GLY A 86 33.23 -1.95 16.85
C GLY A 86 33.82 -0.73 16.13
N ASN A 87 33.49 -0.51 14.86
CA ASN A 87 33.96 0.63 14.07
C ASN A 87 32.80 1.26 13.30
N LEU A 88 32.00 2.08 14.00
CA LEU A 88 30.87 2.78 13.41
C LEU A 88 31.37 3.89 12.47
N THR A 89 31.12 3.73 11.17
CA THR A 89 31.56 4.69 10.14
C THR A 89 30.44 5.62 9.71
N LYS A 90 29.19 5.15 9.74
CA LYS A 90 28.05 5.88 9.22
C LYS A 90 26.76 5.50 9.92
N ILE A 91 25.90 6.50 10.12
CA ILE A 91 24.51 6.33 10.51
C ILE A 91 23.64 6.69 9.31
N ILE A 92 22.77 5.78 8.88
CA ILE A 92 21.95 5.94 7.66
C ILE A 92 20.49 5.70 8.01
N PHE A 93 19.63 6.65 7.69
CA PHE A 93 18.19 6.43 7.67
C PHE A 93 17.83 5.84 6.31
N LEU A 94 17.40 4.58 6.30
CA LEU A 94 17.14 3.80 5.11
C LEU A 94 15.64 3.56 4.96
N GLU A 95 15.10 3.98 3.84
CA GLU A 95 13.76 3.66 3.37
C GLU A 95 13.87 2.67 2.21
N ILE A 96 13.12 1.58 2.24
CA ILE A 96 13.13 0.51 1.24
C ILE A 96 11.87 0.64 0.40
N LYS A 97 12.04 0.86 -0.91
CA LYS A 97 10.93 0.87 -1.86
C LYS A 97 11.01 -0.34 -2.78
N SER A 98 9.86 -0.95 -3.05
CA SER A 98 9.72 -2.02 -4.04
C SER A 98 9.17 -1.46 -5.37
N GLY A 99 9.70 -1.94 -6.49
CA GLY A 99 9.21 -1.60 -7.83
C GLY A 99 9.27 -0.10 -8.15
N SER A 100 8.12 0.47 -8.56
CA SER A 100 7.97 1.89 -8.91
C SER A 100 7.45 2.76 -7.75
N SER A 101 7.52 2.25 -6.52
CA SER A 101 7.04 2.98 -5.34
C SER A 101 7.87 4.23 -5.07
N THR A 102 7.18 5.34 -4.77
CA THR A 102 7.79 6.64 -4.44
C THR A 102 7.58 6.96 -2.96
N LEU A 103 8.37 7.92 -2.45
CA LEU A 103 8.23 8.35 -1.06
C LEU A 103 6.86 8.97 -0.81
N ASN A 104 6.19 8.59 0.29
CA ASN A 104 4.98 9.26 0.75
C ASN A 104 5.32 10.61 1.43
N LYS A 105 4.29 11.39 1.79
CA LYS A 105 4.47 12.72 2.38
C LYS A 105 5.31 12.69 3.67
N ASN A 106 5.10 11.72 4.56
CA ASN A 106 5.82 11.63 5.83
C ASN A 106 7.30 11.26 5.58
N GLU A 107 7.56 10.31 4.70
CA GLU A 107 8.92 9.90 4.32
C GLU A 107 9.69 11.04 3.64
N GLN A 108 9.02 11.82 2.78
CA GLN A 108 9.59 13.03 2.18
C GLN A 108 9.97 14.06 3.27
N MET A 109 9.09 14.31 4.23
CA MET A 109 9.38 15.22 5.34
C MET A 109 10.59 14.77 6.17
N VAL A 110 10.72 13.47 6.44
CA VAL A 110 11.88 12.93 7.15
C VAL A 110 13.16 13.08 6.34
N ARG A 111 13.14 12.69 5.05
CA ARG A 111 14.27 12.88 4.13
C ARG A 111 14.73 14.33 4.10
N ASP A 112 13.80 15.27 3.97
CA ASP A 112 14.12 16.69 3.87
C ASP A 112 14.68 17.23 5.19
N CYS A 113 14.18 16.75 6.34
CA CYS A 113 14.75 17.05 7.66
C CYS A 113 16.22 16.60 7.77
N ILE A 114 16.51 15.38 7.31
CA ILE A 114 17.87 14.81 7.30
C ILE A 114 18.78 15.59 6.34
N ASN A 115 18.31 15.86 5.11
CA ASN A 115 19.08 16.61 4.11
C ASN A 115 19.41 18.03 4.56
N GLN A 116 18.50 18.66 5.31
CA GLN A 116 18.70 19.96 5.94
C GLN A 116 19.54 19.88 7.23
N LYS A 117 20.09 18.70 7.58
CA LYS A 117 20.89 18.45 8.79
C LYS A 117 20.16 18.77 10.10
N ARG A 118 18.83 18.73 10.11
CA ARG A 118 17.99 18.92 11.30
C ARG A 118 17.86 17.61 12.09
N VAL A 119 18.99 17.05 12.50
CA VAL A 119 19.09 15.78 13.23
C VAL A 119 19.96 16.00 14.47
N SER A 120 19.51 15.58 15.65
CA SER A 120 20.22 15.75 16.93
C SER A 120 20.43 14.41 17.64
N TYR A 121 21.45 14.37 18.49
CA TYR A 121 21.67 13.28 19.45
C TYR A 121 21.49 13.86 20.86
N GLU A 122 20.51 13.34 21.59
CA GLU A 122 20.14 13.86 22.91
C GLU A 122 20.25 12.76 23.97
N ILE A 123 20.90 13.07 25.09
CA ILE A 123 20.98 12.19 26.25
C ILE A 123 20.06 12.77 27.31
N ARG A 124 18.95 12.08 27.60
CA ARG A 124 18.06 12.44 28.71
C ARG A 124 18.33 11.51 29.87
N LYS A 125 18.77 12.08 31.00
CA LYS A 125 18.82 11.38 32.28
C LYS A 125 17.50 11.63 32.98
N ASN A 126 16.84 10.57 33.43
CA ASN A 126 15.72 10.67 34.35
C ASN A 126 16.23 10.85 35.77
#